data_AF-A0AA35XDW2-F1
#
_entry.id   AF-A0AA35XDW2-F1
#
_cell.length_a   1.000
_cell.length_b   1.000
_cell.length_c   1.000
_cell.angle_alpha   90.00
_cell.angle_beta   90.00
_cell.angle_gamma   90.00
#
_symmetry.space_group_name_H-M   'P 1'
#
loop_
_entity.id
_entity.type
_entity.pdbx_description
1 polymer ?
#
loop_
_entity_poly.entity_id
_entity_poly.type
_entity_poly.pdbx_seq_one_letter_code
_entity_poly.pdbx_strand_id
1 'polypeptide(L)'
;MCLCRYQSLSMAYCGSADVGGRENAGKKPRADWTVNLGDHVISIRIPRQLPGKPSQLLVLGERGVYCVLDTGQLRFMMKLEVSPTCIYPYGVVLSSDLGERGGGGEEGGEGSLQYLLATDSGQLQVFQDSALKWAAALPHPPTDISVATFQDLQGVLVTVDELGHLTCCYLGTDPPPSPPRPPLPPGTSISPRWRGR
;
A
#
# COMPACT_ATOMS: atom_id res chain seq x y z
N MET A 1 -18.15 -5.35 -2.40
CA MET A 1 -17.11 -5.15 -3.43
C MET A 1 -17.28 -6.17 -4.55
N CYS A 2 -17.02 -5.79 -5.80
CA CYS A 2 -17.19 -6.64 -6.98
C CYS A 2 -15.94 -6.57 -7.87
N LEU A 3 -15.43 -7.71 -8.34
CA LEU A 3 -14.36 -7.77 -9.34
C LEU A 3 -14.94 -8.17 -10.70
N CYS A 4 -14.56 -7.46 -11.75
CA CYS A 4 -15.00 -7.73 -13.12
C CYS A 4 -13.79 -7.88 -14.05
N ARG A 5 -13.75 -8.94 -14.85
CA ARG A 5 -12.81 -9.09 -15.97
C ARG A 5 -12.92 -7.93 -16.94
N TYR A 6 -11.76 -7.39 -17.32
CA TYR A 6 -11.66 -6.32 -18.30
C TYR A 6 -12.34 -6.68 -19.64
N GLN A 7 -12.18 -7.91 -20.13
CA GLN A 7 -12.82 -8.38 -21.37
C GLN A 7 -14.35 -8.33 -21.29
N SER A 8 -14.93 -8.68 -20.15
CA SER A 8 -16.39 -8.63 -19.94
C SER A 8 -16.89 -7.19 -19.90
N LEU A 9 -16.12 -6.28 -19.30
CA LEU A 9 -16.43 -4.85 -19.28
C LEU A 9 -16.29 -4.21 -20.66
N SER A 10 -15.24 -4.54 -21.42
CA SER A 10 -15.01 -3.97 -22.75
C SER A 10 -16.06 -4.44 -23.76
N MET A 11 -16.49 -5.71 -23.69
CA MET A 11 -17.60 -6.22 -24.49
C MET A 11 -18.94 -5.54 -24.14
N ALA A 12 -19.17 -5.22 -22.87
CA ALA A 12 -20.38 -4.49 -22.45
C ALA A 12 -20.35 -3.02 -22.89
N TYR A 13 -19.17 -2.37 -22.88
CA TYR A 13 -19.00 -0.98 -23.35
C TYR A 13 -19.22 -0.87 -24.87
N CYS A 14 -18.65 -1.79 -25.66
CA CYS A 14 -18.78 -1.77 -27.11
C CYS A 14 -20.22 -1.97 -27.60
N GLY A 15 -21.08 -2.60 -26.79
CA GLY A 15 -22.51 -2.78 -27.10
C GLY A 15 -23.39 -1.55 -26.87
N SER A 16 -22.85 -0.43 -26.35
CA SER A 16 -23.63 0.78 -26.06
C SER A 16 -23.47 1.90 -27.10
N ALA A 17 -22.61 1.73 -28.11
CA ALA A 17 -22.20 2.80 -29.03
C ALA A 17 -22.78 2.72 -30.46
N ASP A 18 -23.68 1.78 -30.76
CA ASP A 18 -24.26 1.65 -32.11
C ASP A 18 -25.75 2.03 -32.16
N VAL A 19 -26.03 3.17 -32.81
CA VAL A 19 -27.35 3.52 -33.34
C VAL A 19 -27.58 2.66 -34.57
N GLY A 20 -28.17 1.47 -34.39
CA GLY A 20 -28.67 0.66 -35.51
C GLY A 20 -28.40 -0.83 -35.39
N GLY A 21 -29.30 -1.54 -34.72
CA GLY A 21 -29.64 -2.94 -34.97
C GLY A 21 -28.51 -3.98 -34.95
N ARG A 22 -28.30 -4.65 -33.81
CA ARG A 22 -27.88 -6.06 -33.76
C ARG A 22 -28.13 -6.68 -32.39
N GLU A 23 -28.57 -7.92 -32.41
CA GLU A 23 -29.23 -8.71 -31.35
C GLU A 23 -28.30 -9.14 -30.18
N ASN A 24 -27.27 -8.38 -29.87
CA ASN A 24 -26.35 -8.64 -28.75
C ASN A 24 -25.98 -7.40 -27.93
N ALA A 25 -26.70 -6.29 -28.10
CA ALA A 25 -26.60 -5.13 -27.23
C ALA A 25 -27.27 -5.41 -25.87
N GLY A 26 -26.52 -5.36 -24.76
CA GLY A 26 -27.12 -5.18 -23.44
C GLY A 26 -26.92 -6.29 -22.39
N LYS A 27 -25.96 -7.20 -22.53
CA LYS A 27 -25.62 -8.07 -21.39
C LYS A 27 -24.94 -7.23 -20.31
N LYS A 28 -25.68 -6.94 -19.23
CA LYS A 28 -25.14 -6.27 -18.03
C LYS A 28 -23.82 -6.93 -17.62
N PRO A 29 -22.75 -6.17 -17.38
CA PRO A 29 -21.47 -6.75 -17.00
C PRO A 29 -21.67 -7.59 -15.74
N ARG A 30 -21.35 -8.88 -15.86
CA ARG A 30 -21.45 -9.85 -14.76
C ARG A 30 -20.16 -9.78 -13.94
N ALA A 31 -20.32 -9.56 -12.64
CA ALA A 31 -19.27 -9.73 -11.66
C ALA A 31 -18.69 -11.15 -11.73
N ASP A 32 -17.36 -11.29 -11.73
CA ASP A 32 -16.74 -12.61 -11.59
C ASP A 32 -16.99 -13.14 -10.17
N TRP A 33 -16.85 -12.27 -9.18
CA TRP A 33 -17.27 -12.52 -7.80
C TRP A 33 -17.65 -11.24 -7.09
N THR A 34 -18.42 -11.39 -6.02
CA THR A 34 -18.83 -10.30 -5.14
C THR A 34 -18.67 -10.76 -3.70
N VAL A 35 -18.05 -9.92 -2.87
CA VAL A 35 -17.89 -10.15 -1.44
C VAL A 35 -18.55 -9.01 -0.66
N ASN A 36 -19.32 -9.36 0.36
CA ASN A 36 -19.89 -8.41 1.31
C ASN A 36 -19.01 -8.36 2.56
N LEU A 37 -18.40 -7.20 2.82
CA LEU A 37 -17.54 -6.99 3.98
C LEU A 37 -18.32 -6.48 5.20
N GLY A 38 -19.58 -6.07 5.02
CA GLY A 38 -20.38 -5.42 6.07
C GLY A 38 -19.87 -4.04 6.49
N ASP A 39 -18.96 -3.45 5.71
CA ASP A 39 -18.30 -2.18 6.01
C ASP A 39 -18.25 -1.27 4.78
N HIS A 40 -18.23 0.04 5.01
CA HIS A 40 -18.05 1.03 3.94
C HIS A 40 -16.57 1.07 3.56
N VAL A 41 -16.29 0.91 2.26
CA VAL A 41 -14.93 0.85 1.74
C VAL A 41 -14.43 2.27 1.45
N ILE A 42 -13.34 2.65 2.10
CA ILE A 42 -12.64 3.93 1.89
C ILE A 42 -11.66 3.80 0.73
N SER A 43 -10.83 2.76 0.73
CA SER A 43 -9.75 2.59 -0.23
C SER A 43 -9.48 1.13 -0.57
N ILE A 44 -9.05 0.88 -1.80
CA ILE A 44 -8.64 -0.43 -2.29
C ILE A 44 -7.24 -0.27 -2.88
N ARG A 45 -6.32 -1.15 -2.46
CA ARG A 45 -4.94 -1.19 -2.93
C ARG A 45 -4.58 -2.62 -3.32
N ILE A 46 -3.86 -2.77 -4.42
CA ILE A 46 -3.36 -4.07 -4.88
C ILE A 46 -1.88 -4.13 -4.50
N PRO A 47 -1.48 -4.93 -3.50
CA PRO A 47 -0.07 -5.16 -3.20
C PRO A 47 0.66 -5.78 -4.39
N ARG A 48 1.99 -5.65 -4.37
CA ARG A 48 2.86 -6.26 -5.38
C ARG A 48 2.64 -7.77 -5.42
N GLN A 49 2.30 -8.29 -6.60
CA GLN A 49 2.14 -9.71 -6.80
C GLN A 49 3.48 -10.43 -6.74
N LEU A 50 3.50 -11.55 -6.02
CA LEU A 50 4.65 -12.44 -6.00
C LEU A 50 4.47 -13.56 -7.04
N PRO A 51 5.51 -13.91 -7.83
CA PRO A 51 5.40 -15.01 -8.78
C PRO A 51 5.00 -16.32 -8.09
N GLY A 52 4.03 -17.04 -8.67
CA GLY A 52 3.55 -18.33 -8.14
C GLY A 52 2.57 -18.25 -6.97
N LYS A 53 2.20 -17.05 -6.50
CA LYS A 53 1.20 -16.85 -5.44
C LYS A 53 -0.06 -16.14 -5.96
N PRO A 54 -1.24 -16.39 -5.35
CA PRO A 54 -2.48 -15.71 -5.72
C PRO A 54 -2.35 -14.20 -5.48
N SER A 55 -3.03 -13.42 -6.32
CA SER A 55 -3.08 -11.97 -6.13
C SER A 55 -3.94 -11.63 -4.92
N GLN A 56 -3.56 -10.57 -4.22
CA GLN A 56 -4.24 -10.11 -3.01
C GLN A 56 -4.79 -8.71 -3.25
N LEU A 57 -5.90 -8.40 -2.61
CA LEU A 57 -6.56 -7.11 -2.62
C LEU A 57 -6.65 -6.63 -1.17
N LEU A 58 -5.93 -5.56 -0.87
CA LEU A 58 -5.97 -4.90 0.43
C LEU A 58 -7.08 -3.85 0.40
N VAL A 59 -8.05 -3.99 1.28
CA VAL A 59 -9.23 -3.14 1.35
C VAL A 59 -9.28 -2.47 2.72
N LEU A 60 -9.34 -1.15 2.71
CA LEU A 60 -9.56 -0.33 3.88
C LEU A 60 -11.04 0.04 3.97
N GLY A 61 -11.69 -0.39 5.06
CA GLY A 61 -13.01 0.07 5.44
C GLY A 61 -12.96 1.14 6.53
N GLU A 62 -14.13 1.66 6.91
CA GLU A 62 -14.27 2.62 8.01
C GLU A 62 -13.92 2.03 9.38
N ARG A 63 -14.14 0.72 9.58
CA ARG A 63 -13.98 0.06 10.89
C ARG A 63 -13.05 -1.15 10.84
N GLY A 64 -12.50 -1.47 9.66
CA GLY A 64 -11.65 -2.63 9.51
C GLY A 64 -10.75 -2.60 8.28
N VAL A 65 -9.70 -3.42 8.34
CA VAL A 65 -8.84 -3.75 7.20
C VAL A 65 -9.13 -5.18 6.78
N TYR A 66 -9.26 -5.40 5.48
CA TYR A 66 -9.61 -6.69 4.90
C TYR A 66 -8.60 -7.04 3.79
N CYS A 67 -8.15 -8.28 3.76
CA CYS A 67 -7.37 -8.82 2.66
C CYS A 67 -8.17 -9.90 1.95
N VAL A 68 -8.49 -9.67 0.68
CA VAL A 68 -9.29 -10.57 -0.16
C VAL A 68 -8.40 -11.14 -1.26
N LEU A 69 -8.49 -12.43 -1.53
CA LEU A 69 -7.76 -13.07 -2.63
C LEU A 69 -8.45 -12.79 -3.97
N ASP A 70 -7.74 -12.99 -5.06
CA ASP A 70 -8.27 -12.95 -6.43
C ASP A 70 -9.45 -13.90 -6.68
N THR A 71 -9.57 -14.97 -5.88
CA THR A 71 -10.71 -15.91 -5.86
C THR A 71 -11.96 -15.36 -5.18
N GLY A 72 -11.86 -14.21 -4.50
CA GLY A 72 -12.93 -13.63 -3.68
C GLY A 72 -13.01 -14.17 -2.26
N GLN A 73 -12.10 -15.08 -1.87
CA GLN A 73 -12.00 -15.57 -0.49
C GLN A 73 -11.36 -14.52 0.42
N LEU A 74 -11.91 -14.33 1.62
CA LEU A 74 -11.34 -13.46 2.64
C LEU A 74 -10.15 -14.17 3.29
N ARG A 75 -8.94 -13.63 3.11
CA ARG A 75 -7.70 -14.17 3.71
C ARG A 75 -7.61 -13.81 5.18
N PHE A 76 -7.78 -12.52 5.51
CA PHE A 76 -7.84 -12.06 6.88
C PHE A 76 -8.67 -10.79 6.99
N MET A 77 -9.15 -10.53 8.21
CA MET A 77 -9.79 -9.27 8.59
C MET A 77 -9.28 -8.82 9.94
N MET A 78 -9.11 -7.51 10.09
CA MET A 78 -8.69 -6.87 11.33
C MET A 78 -9.64 -5.73 11.63
N LYS A 79 -10.19 -5.73 12.85
CA LYS A 79 -11.03 -4.63 13.32
C LYS A 79 -10.15 -3.50 13.83
N LEU A 80 -10.49 -2.26 13.46
CA LEU A 80 -9.82 -1.06 13.93
C LEU A 80 -10.60 -0.44 15.09
N GLU A 81 -9.88 0.07 16.09
CA GLU A 81 -10.46 0.83 17.21
C GLU A 81 -10.55 2.33 16.92
N VAL A 82 -9.71 2.80 15.99
CA VAL A 82 -9.56 4.21 15.60
C VAL A 82 -9.90 4.36 14.11
N SER A 83 -10.40 5.52 13.71
CA SER A 83 -10.74 5.80 12.31
C SER A 83 -9.47 5.86 11.45
N PRO A 84 -9.36 5.01 10.41
CA PRO A 84 -8.24 5.07 9.49
C PRO A 84 -8.42 6.20 8.48
N THR A 85 -7.32 6.82 8.05
CA THR A 85 -7.32 7.82 6.97
C THR A 85 -6.86 7.20 5.66
N CYS A 86 -5.71 6.54 5.65
CA CYS A 86 -5.12 5.96 4.45
C CYS A 86 -4.35 4.66 4.72
N ILE A 87 -4.19 3.87 3.66
CA ILE A 87 -3.50 2.58 3.67
C ILE A 87 -2.53 2.50 2.49
N TYR A 88 -1.36 1.92 2.71
CA TYR A 88 -0.37 1.69 1.67
C TYR A 88 0.27 0.30 1.80
N PRO A 89 0.16 -0.58 0.79
CA PRO A 89 0.85 -1.88 0.82
C PRO A 89 2.35 -1.66 0.60
N TYR A 90 3.17 -2.07 1.57
CA TYR A 90 4.63 -1.98 1.45
C TYR A 90 5.19 -3.13 0.61
N GLY A 91 4.75 -4.35 0.87
CA GLY A 91 5.22 -5.53 0.15
C GLY A 91 4.72 -6.84 0.75
N VAL A 92 5.10 -7.94 0.14
CA VAL A 92 4.84 -9.29 0.66
C VAL A 92 6.18 -9.88 1.07
N VAL A 93 6.32 -10.21 2.35
CA VAL A 93 7.53 -10.83 2.91
C VAL A 93 7.38 -12.33 2.87
N LEU A 94 8.37 -13.02 2.28
CA LEU A 94 8.42 -14.48 2.30
C LEU A 94 8.99 -14.97 3.63
N SER A 95 8.48 -16.11 4.10
CA SER A 95 9.03 -16.79 5.27
C SER A 95 10.52 -17.14 5.11
N SER A 96 10.97 -17.39 3.88
CA SER A 96 12.39 -17.62 3.55
C SER A 96 13.29 -16.41 3.81
N ASP A 97 12.76 -15.18 3.73
CA ASP A 97 13.53 -13.95 3.86
C ASP A 97 13.74 -13.55 5.33
N LEU A 98 12.99 -14.17 6.27
CA LEU A 98 13.04 -13.90 7.71
C LEU A 98 14.16 -14.67 8.44
N GLY A 99 15.01 -15.41 7.72
CA GLY A 99 16.32 -15.80 8.25
C GLY A 99 16.31 -16.82 9.37
N GLU A 100 15.41 -17.82 9.36
CA GLU A 100 15.73 -19.08 10.03
C GLU A 100 16.81 -19.79 9.20
N ARG A 101 18.05 -19.52 9.59
CA ARG A 101 19.28 -20.06 9.05
C ARG A 101 19.39 -21.55 9.42
N GLY A 102 18.54 -22.39 8.83
CA GLY A 102 18.58 -23.83 9.05
C GLY A 102 17.38 -24.59 8.47
N GLY A 103 17.54 -25.10 7.25
CA GLY A 103 16.81 -26.28 6.78
C GLY A 103 15.94 -26.10 5.54
N GLY A 104 16.31 -26.82 4.47
CA GLY A 104 15.42 -27.39 3.44
C GLY A 104 14.40 -26.47 2.77
N GLY A 105 14.65 -26.13 1.50
CA GLY A 105 13.71 -25.37 0.68
C GLY A 105 12.33 -26.03 0.59
N GLU A 106 11.36 -25.43 1.25
CA GLU A 106 9.95 -25.55 0.91
C GLU A 106 9.55 -24.26 0.18
N GLU A 107 9.47 -24.32 -1.15
CA GLU A 107 9.02 -23.24 -2.04
C GLU A 107 7.52 -22.89 -1.87
N GLY A 108 6.95 -23.18 -0.70
CA GLY A 108 5.52 -23.22 -0.43
C GLY A 108 5.02 -22.20 0.60
N GLY A 109 5.88 -21.48 1.32
CA GLY A 109 5.47 -20.57 2.40
C GLY A 109 4.44 -19.51 1.95
N GLU A 110 3.37 -19.30 2.73
CA GLU A 110 2.46 -18.19 2.51
C GLU A 110 3.18 -16.87 2.83
N GLY A 111 3.32 -16.00 1.83
CA GLY A 111 3.92 -14.68 2.03
C GLY A 111 3.01 -13.82 2.91
N SER A 112 3.59 -13.18 3.93
CA SER A 112 2.90 -12.23 4.81
C SER A 112 2.81 -10.86 4.15
N LEU A 113 1.63 -10.24 4.18
CA LEU A 113 1.42 -8.91 3.62
C LEU A 113 1.83 -7.84 4.63
N GLN A 114 2.79 -7.00 4.26
CA GLN A 114 3.16 -5.81 5.04
C GLN A 114 2.51 -4.56 4.46
N TYR A 115 1.90 -3.75 5.32
CA TYR A 115 1.25 -2.51 4.93
C TYR A 115 1.34 -1.45 6.03
N LEU A 116 1.28 -0.20 5.59
CA LEU A 116 1.21 0.99 6.41
C LEU A 116 -0.25 1.38 6.56
N LEU A 117 -0.66 1.68 7.79
CA LEU A 117 -1.97 2.22 8.13
C LEU A 117 -1.75 3.54 8.87
N ALA A 118 -2.41 4.59 8.42
CA ALA A 118 -2.51 5.81 9.20
C ALA A 118 -3.94 6.06 9.68
N THR A 119 -3.99 6.78 10.79
CA THR A 119 -5.22 7.12 11.49
C THR A 119 -5.42 8.62 11.54
N ASP A 120 -6.67 9.03 11.78
CA ASP A 120 -7.08 10.41 12.00
C ASP A 120 -6.37 11.06 13.21
N SER A 121 -6.00 10.24 14.19
CA SER A 121 -5.22 10.64 15.36
C SER A 121 -3.74 10.98 15.08
N GLY A 122 -3.28 10.84 13.82
CA GLY A 122 -1.90 11.05 13.43
C GLY A 122 -0.96 9.91 13.81
N GLN A 123 -1.47 8.72 14.12
CA GLN A 123 -0.64 7.54 14.33
C GLN A 123 -0.39 6.81 13.01
N LEU A 124 0.87 6.49 12.73
CA LEU A 124 1.32 5.63 11.64
C LEU A 124 1.69 4.26 12.19
N GLN A 125 1.10 3.21 11.64
CA GLN A 125 1.25 1.84 12.08
C GLN A 125 1.70 0.96 10.91
N VAL A 126 2.72 0.12 11.14
CA VAL A 126 3.17 -0.91 10.20
C VAL A 126 2.61 -2.24 10.67
N PHE A 127 1.76 -2.84 9.86
CA PHE A 127 1.21 -4.16 10.09
C PHE A 127 1.87 -5.19 9.20
N GLN A 128 1.99 -6.40 9.73
CA GLN A 128 2.23 -7.61 8.97
C GLN A 128 1.02 -8.52 9.16
N ASP A 129 0.23 -8.71 8.11
CA ASP A 129 -1.10 -9.32 8.14
C ASP A 129 -2.00 -8.64 9.20
N SER A 130 -2.32 -9.30 10.30
CA SER A 130 -3.08 -8.72 11.43
C SER A 130 -2.21 -8.33 12.62
N ALA A 131 -0.89 -8.51 12.55
CA ALA A 131 0.03 -8.24 13.65
C ALA A 131 0.70 -6.87 13.49
N LEU A 132 0.57 -6.01 14.50
CA LEU A 132 1.28 -4.74 14.57
C LEU A 132 2.79 -4.99 14.77
N LYS A 133 3.62 -4.46 13.88
CA LYS A 133 5.08 -4.59 13.95
C LYS A 133 5.77 -3.33 14.43
N TRP A 134 5.24 -2.17 14.05
CA TRP A 134 5.82 -0.89 14.41
C TRP A 134 4.75 0.18 14.44
N ALA A 135 4.92 1.19 15.28
CA ALA A 135 4.05 2.36 15.32
C ALA A 135 4.86 3.61 15.68
N ALA A 136 4.48 4.75 15.13
CA ALA A 136 4.95 6.05 15.56
C ALA A 136 3.90 7.13 15.36
N ALA A 137 4.05 8.22 16.10
CA ALA A 137 3.26 9.42 15.91
C ALA A 137 3.84 10.24 14.74
N LEU A 138 2.95 10.67 13.85
CA LEU A 138 3.23 11.68 12.85
C LEU A 138 2.88 13.07 13.40
N PRO A 139 3.54 14.13 12.90
CA PRO A 139 3.25 15.50 13.34
C PRO A 139 1.85 15.98 12.91
N HIS A 140 1.32 15.43 11.82
CA HIS A 140 0.00 15.76 11.26
C HIS A 140 -0.66 14.47 10.74
N PRO A 141 -2.00 14.34 10.80
CA PRO A 141 -2.70 13.18 10.26
C PRO A 141 -2.61 13.16 8.73
N PRO A 142 -2.07 12.10 8.12
CA PRO A 142 -1.88 12.08 6.68
C PRO A 142 -3.16 11.66 5.95
N THR A 143 -3.42 12.31 4.83
CA THR A 143 -4.47 11.95 3.87
C THR A 143 -4.01 10.87 2.91
N ASP A 144 -2.73 10.85 2.55
CA ASP A 144 -2.14 9.79 1.72
C ASP A 144 -0.70 9.49 2.14
N ILE A 145 -0.29 8.25 1.88
CA ILE A 145 1.04 7.73 2.22
C ILE A 145 1.59 6.98 1.02
N SER A 146 2.87 7.19 0.76
CA SER A 146 3.63 6.41 -0.21
C SER A 146 5.00 6.08 0.35
N VAL A 147 5.62 5.05 -0.21
CA VAL A 147 7.03 4.74 0.01
C VAL A 147 7.78 5.06 -1.26
N ALA A 148 8.79 5.90 -1.14
CA ALA A 148 9.63 6.34 -2.25
C ALA A 148 11.10 5.98 -2.02
N THR A 149 11.84 5.97 -3.11
CA THR A 149 13.29 5.85 -3.12
C THR A 149 13.87 7.18 -3.61
N PHE A 150 14.73 7.80 -2.81
CA PHE A 150 15.41 9.04 -3.16
C PHE A 150 16.91 8.79 -3.28
N GLN A 151 17.45 8.89 -4.51
CA GLN A 151 18.86 8.60 -4.79
C GLN A 151 19.24 7.20 -4.28
N ASP A 152 20.07 7.13 -3.23
CA ASP A 152 20.55 5.89 -2.61
C ASP A 152 19.74 5.49 -1.37
N LEU A 153 18.75 6.30 -0.97
CA LEU A 153 17.91 6.05 0.20
C LEU A 153 16.59 5.40 -0.21
N GLN A 154 16.52 4.08 -0.05
CA GLN A 154 15.31 3.29 -0.25
C GLN A 154 14.45 3.29 1.00
N GLY A 155 13.13 3.17 0.84
CA GLY A 155 12.22 3.00 1.98
C GLY A 155 11.86 4.29 2.72
N VAL A 156 11.95 5.44 2.05
CA VAL A 156 11.51 6.72 2.63
C VAL A 156 9.99 6.78 2.60
N LEU A 157 9.39 7.03 3.76
CA LEU A 157 7.97 7.25 3.90
C LEU A 157 7.66 8.69 3.54
N VAL A 158 6.78 8.88 2.57
CA VAL A 158 6.27 10.19 2.17
C VAL A 158 4.82 10.28 2.61
N THR A 159 4.50 11.27 3.42
CA THR A 159 3.15 11.53 3.89
C THR A 159 2.71 12.91 3.44
N VAL A 160 1.42 13.05 3.09
CA VAL A 160 0.80 14.33 2.74
C VAL A 160 -0.45 14.55 3.57
N ASP A 161 -0.62 15.77 4.05
CA ASP A 161 -1.77 16.25 4.83
C ASP A 161 -2.78 17.00 3.95
N GLU A 162 -3.99 17.24 4.45
CA GLU A 162 -5.07 17.97 3.78
C GLU A 162 -4.69 19.42 3.47
N LEU A 163 -3.83 20.02 4.31
CA LEU A 163 -3.28 21.36 4.13
C LEU A 163 -2.12 21.42 3.12
N GLY A 164 -1.72 20.28 2.54
CA GLY A 164 -0.60 20.18 1.60
C GLY A 164 0.78 20.10 2.26
N HIS A 165 0.85 19.85 3.57
CA HIS A 165 2.13 19.57 4.23
C HIS A 165 2.66 18.21 3.77
N LEU A 166 3.80 18.21 3.09
CA LEU A 166 4.49 17.00 2.67
C LEU A 166 5.67 16.73 3.61
N THR A 167 5.70 15.55 4.22
CA THR A 167 6.75 15.13 5.14
C THR A 167 7.42 13.86 4.62
N CYS A 168 8.75 13.83 4.67
CA CYS A 168 9.55 12.63 4.39
C CYS A 168 10.15 12.11 5.69
N CYS A 169 9.82 10.88 6.05
CA CYS A 169 10.28 10.22 7.27
C CYS A 169 10.97 8.89 6.93
N TYR A 170 11.84 8.43 7.82
CA TYR A 170 12.41 7.09 7.74
C TYR A 170 12.02 6.33 9.00
N LEU A 171 11.74 5.02 8.87
CA LEU A 171 11.56 4.14 10.02
C LEU A 171 12.91 4.15 10.75
N GLY A 172 12.95 4.54 12.02
CA GLY A 172 14.15 4.98 12.77
C GLY A 172 15.30 3.97 12.98
N THR A 173 15.66 3.19 11.97
CA THR A 173 16.96 2.55 11.82
C THR A 173 17.96 3.57 11.26
N ASP A 174 19.24 3.46 11.64
CA ASP A 174 20.28 4.38 11.18
C ASP A 174 20.20 4.55 9.65
N PRO A 175 20.05 5.79 9.13
CA PRO A 175 20.12 5.99 7.69
C PRO A 175 21.51 5.52 7.22
N PRO A 176 21.62 4.91 6.04
CA PRO A 176 22.93 4.62 5.47
C PRO A 176 23.77 5.90 5.50
N PRO A 177 25.05 5.83 5.88
CA PRO A 177 25.89 7.00 6.04
C PRO A 177 25.87 7.79 4.73
N SER A 178 25.58 9.10 4.83
CA SER A 178 25.55 9.99 3.67
C SER A 178 26.84 9.85 2.87
N PRO A 179 26.78 9.78 1.52
CA PRO A 179 27.99 9.72 0.71
C PRO A 179 28.91 10.91 1.04
N PRO A 180 30.24 10.71 0.99
CA PRO A 180 31.19 11.78 1.29
C PRO A 180 30.93 12.95 0.33
N ARG A 181 30.81 14.15 0.90
CA ARG A 181 30.68 15.38 0.11
C ARG A 181 31.84 15.44 -0.89
N PRO A 182 31.59 15.65 -2.19
CA PRO A 182 32.66 15.90 -3.14
C PRO A 182 33.46 17.12 -2.67
N PRO A 183 34.79 17.11 -2.83
CA PRO A 183 35.63 18.23 -2.42
C PRO A 183 35.18 19.49 -3.16
N LEU A 184 34.94 20.55 -2.40
CA LEU A 184 34.63 21.87 -2.96
C LEU A 184 35.83 22.36 -3.79
N PRO A 185 35.60 22.99 -4.96
CA PRO A 185 36.66 23.65 -5.69
C PRO A 185 37.29 24.75 -4.81
N PRO A 186 38.60 24.98 -4.90
CA PRO A 186 39.27 26.01 -4.11
C PRO A 186 38.70 27.39 -4.46
N GLY A 187 38.00 28.02 -3.51
CA GLY A 187 37.49 29.40 -3.63
C GLY A 187 36.08 29.66 -3.11
N THR A 188 35.27 28.63 -2.83
CA THR A 188 33.90 28.82 -2.30
C THR A 188 33.90 28.92 -0.77
N SER A 189 33.88 30.14 -0.23
CA SER A 189 33.54 30.36 1.18
C SER A 189 32.03 30.17 1.36
N ILE A 190 31.64 29.11 2.08
CA ILE A 190 30.25 28.93 2.50
C ILE A 190 30.16 29.48 3.93
N SER A 191 29.61 30.68 4.07
CA SER A 191 29.21 31.20 5.38
C SER A 191 28.13 30.31 5.99
N PRO A 192 28.26 29.84 7.24
CA PRO A 192 27.20 29.08 7.88
C PRO A 192 26.08 30.05 8.29
N ARG A 193 24.96 30.02 7.58
CA ARG A 193 23.73 30.70 8.01
C ARG A 193 22.60 29.69 8.14
N TRP A 194 21.92 29.82 9.28
CA TRP A 194 20.68 29.17 9.74
C TRP A 194 20.82 27.92 10.61
N ARG A 195 20.97 28.16 11.92
CA ARG A 195 20.13 27.50 12.93
C ARG A 195 18.90 28.40 13.17
N GLY A 196 17.71 27.82 13.15
CA GLY A 196 16.47 28.36 13.71
C GLY A 196 15.57 27.14 13.91
N ARG A 197 15.50 26.62 15.14
CA ARG A 197 14.60 26.96 16.26
C ARG A 197 13.24 26.31 16.08
#